data_AF-A0A7N0VJ07-F1
#
_entry.id   AF-A0A7N0VJ07-F1
#
_cell.length_a   1.000
_cell.length_b   1.000
_cell.length_c   1.000
_cell.angle_alpha   90.00
_cell.angle_beta   90.00
_cell.angle_gamma   90.00
#
_symmetry.space_group_name_H-M   'P 1'
#
loop_
_entity.id
_entity.type
_entity.pdbx_description
1 polymer ?
#
loop_
_entity_poly.entity_id
_entity_poly.type
_entity_poly.pdbx_seq_one_letter_code
_entity_poly.pdbx_strand_id
1 'polypeptide(L)'
;MREMVAAYMRKHVSDFLPFFLLENEVEDESESTIAEKFETYCKEVESTAVWGGQLELGALTHCLKKHIMIYSGSFPDVEMGREYKSKDSISGSGSSILLSYHRHAFGLGEHYNSLVPSLAR
;
A
#
# COMPACT_ATOMS: atom_id res chain seq x y z
N MET A 1 0.14 -11.73 5.49
CA MET A 1 -0.04 -10.27 5.30
C MET A 1 -0.81 -9.98 4.02
N ARG A 2 -0.42 -10.56 2.88
CA ARG A 2 -1.15 -10.46 1.60
C ARG A 2 -2.63 -10.85 1.68
N GLU A 3 -2.95 -12.03 2.23
CA GLU A 3 -4.34 -12.47 2.46
C GLU A 3 -5.15 -11.47 3.31
N MET A 4 -4.54 -10.92 4.36
CA MET A 4 -5.18 -9.92 5.25
C MET A 4 -5.48 -8.62 4.50
N VAL A 5 -4.54 -8.16 3.67
CA VAL A 5 -4.70 -6.98 2.81
C VAL A 5 -5.81 -7.20 1.79
N ALA A 6 -5.80 -8.32 1.06
CA ALA A 6 -6.84 -8.67 0.10
C ALA A 6 -8.22 -8.79 0.76
N ALA A 7 -8.32 -9.45 1.92
CA ALA A 7 -9.56 -9.53 2.68
C ALA A 7 -10.07 -8.15 3.13
N TYR A 8 -9.16 -7.25 3.52
CA TYR A 8 -9.54 -5.88 3.88
C TYR A 8 -10.06 -5.09 2.68
N MET A 9 -9.38 -5.16 1.54
CA MET A 9 -9.79 -4.50 0.30
C MET A 9 -11.19 -4.98 -0.16
N ARG A 10 -11.44 -6.30 -0.13
CA ARG A 10 -12.76 -6.87 -0.43
C ARG A 10 -13.88 -6.39 0.49
N LYS A 11 -13.57 -6.16 1.76
CA LYS A 11 -14.57 -5.67 2.73
C LYS A 11 -14.89 -4.18 2.56
N HIS A 12 -13.98 -3.42 1.95
CA HIS A 12 -14.08 -1.96 1.83
C HIS A 12 -13.95 -1.51 0.37
N VAL A 13 -14.58 -2.24 -0.56
CA VAL A 13 -14.44 -2.02 -2.01
C VAL A 13 -14.63 -0.56 -2.41
N SER A 14 -15.60 0.14 -1.83
CA SER A 14 -15.88 1.56 -2.12
C SER A 14 -14.68 2.48 -1.97
N ASP A 15 -13.78 2.16 -1.04
CA ASP A 15 -12.67 3.02 -0.66
C ASP A 15 -11.48 2.81 -1.62
N PHE A 16 -11.41 1.66 -2.27
CA PHE A 16 -10.33 1.27 -3.19
C PHE A 16 -10.72 1.41 -4.66
N LEU A 17 -12.01 1.26 -4.99
CA LEU A 17 -12.48 1.20 -6.38
C LEU A 17 -12.09 2.42 -7.23
N PRO A 18 -12.21 3.68 -6.75
CA PRO A 18 -11.82 4.84 -7.55
C PRO A 18 -10.34 4.84 -7.96
N PHE A 19 -9.48 4.34 -7.08
CA PHE A 19 -8.03 4.27 -7.31
C PHE A 19 -7.66 3.04 -8.15
N PHE A 20 -8.32 1.90 -7.92
CA PHE A 20 -8.18 0.70 -8.76
C PHE A 20 -8.46 0.99 -10.23
N LEU A 21 -9.56 1.70 -10.51
CA LEU A 21 -9.95 2.07 -11.88
C LEU A 21 -8.94 3.00 -12.55
N LEU A 22 -8.31 3.89 -11.79
CA LEU A 22 -7.28 4.81 -12.29
C LEU A 22 -5.96 4.09 -12.60
N GLU A 23 -5.53 3.17 -11.73
CA GLU A 23 -4.24 2.47 -11.87
C GLU A 23 -4.26 1.37 -12.94
N ASN A 24 -5.41 0.72 -13.14
CA ASN A 24 -5.51 -0.44 -14.03
C ASN A 24 -6.04 -0.09 -15.43
N GLU A 25 -6.12 1.21 -15.75
CA GLU A 25 -6.63 1.76 -17.02
C GLU A 25 -7.75 0.89 -17.57
N VAL A 26 -8.79 0.65 -16.75
CA VAL A 26 -9.75 -0.42 -17.00
C VAL A 26 -10.54 -0.07 -18.26
N GLU A 27 -10.05 -0.50 -19.41
CA GLU A 27 -10.70 -0.33 -20.69
C GLU A 27 -11.99 -1.15 -20.68
N ASP A 28 -13.04 -0.55 -21.23
CA ASP A 28 -14.40 -1.11 -21.32
C ASP A 28 -14.48 -2.27 -22.34
N GLU A 29 -13.34 -2.75 -22.84
CA GLU A 29 -13.26 -3.78 -23.89
C GLU A 29 -13.44 -5.22 -23.38
N SER A 30 -13.39 -5.45 -22.06
CA SER A 30 -13.62 -6.80 -21.51
C SER A 30 -15.06 -6.97 -21.04
N GLU A 31 -15.65 -8.13 -21.32
CA GLU A 31 -17.01 -8.51 -20.89
C GLU A 31 -17.21 -8.60 -19.37
N SER A 32 -16.12 -8.55 -18.57
CA SER A 32 -16.16 -8.62 -17.11
C SER A 32 -16.52 -7.29 -16.46
N THR A 33 -17.37 -7.38 -15.43
CA THR A 33 -17.77 -6.23 -14.62
C THR A 33 -16.59 -5.68 -13.80
N ILE A 34 -16.65 -4.40 -13.44
CA ILE A 34 -15.67 -3.76 -12.55
C ILE A 34 -15.49 -4.55 -11.24
N ALA A 35 -16.58 -5.10 -10.69
CA ALA A 35 -16.53 -5.88 -9.46
C ALA A 35 -15.75 -7.20 -9.63
N GLU A 36 -15.92 -7.90 -10.75
CA GLU A 36 -15.17 -9.13 -11.06
C GLU A 36 -13.69 -8.86 -11.31
N LYS A 37 -13.36 -7.74 -11.95
CA LYS A 37 -11.98 -7.28 -12.12
C LYS A 37 -11.31 -7.00 -10.77
N PHE A 38 -12.01 -6.28 -9.89
CA PHE A 38 -11.50 -5.98 -8.55
C PHE A 38 -11.33 -7.25 -7.70
N GLU A 39 -12.25 -8.21 -7.78
CA GLU A 39 -12.11 -9.49 -7.10
C GLU A 39 -10.93 -10.30 -7.62
N THR A 40 -10.73 -10.30 -8.95
CA THR A 40 -9.56 -10.94 -9.57
C THR A 40 -8.26 -10.32 -9.07
N TYR A 41 -8.19 -8.99 -9.02
CA TYR A 41 -7.05 -8.27 -8.46
C TYR A 41 -6.80 -8.63 -7.00
N CYS A 42 -7.84 -8.66 -6.14
CA CYS A 42 -7.68 -9.10 -4.75
C CYS A 42 -7.15 -10.53 -4.64
N LYS A 43 -7.61 -11.42 -5.53
CA LYS A 43 -7.12 -12.80 -5.63
C LYS A 43 -5.66 -12.87 -6.06
N GLU A 44 -5.23 -12.04 -7.00
CA GLU A 44 -3.82 -11.98 -7.41
C GLU A 44 -2.93 -11.47 -6.28
N VAL A 45 -3.36 -10.43 -5.57
CA VAL A 45 -2.64 -9.87 -4.42
C VAL A 45 -2.39 -10.93 -3.33
N GLU A 46 -3.40 -11.75 -3.01
CA GLU A 46 -3.27 -12.79 -1.98
C GLU A 46 -2.52 -14.04 -2.43
N SER A 47 -2.68 -14.46 -3.70
CA SER A 47 -2.23 -15.77 -4.17
C SER A 47 -0.92 -15.74 -4.97
N THR A 48 -0.43 -14.57 -5.34
CA THR A 48 0.76 -14.43 -6.19
C THR A 48 1.85 -13.56 -5.55
N ALA A 49 3.00 -13.50 -6.22
CA ALA A 49 4.11 -12.62 -5.87
C ALA A 49 4.02 -11.25 -6.56
N VAL A 50 2.83 -10.84 -7.04
CA VAL A 50 2.63 -9.51 -7.63
C VAL A 50 3.10 -8.43 -6.67
N TRP A 51 3.74 -7.40 -7.19
CA TRP A 51 4.25 -6.30 -6.39
C TRP A 51 3.07 -5.44 -5.95
N GLY A 52 3.04 -5.08 -4.67
CA GLY A 52 2.01 -4.20 -4.12
C GLY A 52 2.40 -2.74 -4.23
N GLY A 53 1.42 -1.88 -4.39
CA GLY A 53 1.55 -0.42 -4.50
C GLY A 53 0.75 0.32 -3.45
N GLN A 54 0.14 1.42 -3.87
CA GLN A 54 -0.57 2.34 -2.98
C GLN A 54 -1.82 1.71 -2.37
N LEU A 55 -2.58 0.93 -3.13
CA LEU A 55 -3.78 0.23 -2.67
C LEU A 55 -3.47 -0.72 -1.50
N GLU A 56 -2.46 -1.58 -1.67
CA GLU A 56 -2.07 -2.54 -0.65
C GLU A 56 -1.52 -1.86 0.61
N LEU A 57 -0.74 -0.78 0.46
CA LEU A 57 -0.25 0.00 1.61
C LEU A 57 -1.41 0.68 2.35
N GLY A 58 -2.41 1.20 1.63
CA GLY A 58 -3.63 1.77 2.19
C GLY A 58 -4.45 0.75 2.98
N ALA A 59 -4.63 -0.47 2.46
CA ALA A 59 -5.27 -1.55 3.21
C ALA A 59 -4.41 -1.99 4.41
N LEU A 60 -3.09 -2.05 4.23
CA LEU A 60 -2.17 -2.52 5.25
C LEU A 60 -2.12 -1.61 6.48
N THR A 61 -2.23 -0.30 6.29
CA THR A 61 -2.26 0.65 7.42
C THR A 61 -3.42 0.35 8.37
N HIS A 62 -4.60 0.06 7.83
CA HIS A 62 -5.77 -0.29 8.64
C HIS A 62 -5.69 -1.69 9.23
N CYS A 63 -5.14 -2.66 8.50
CA CYS A 63 -4.94 -4.01 9.01
C CYS A 63 -4.01 -4.04 10.21
N LEU A 64 -2.91 -3.29 10.14
CA LEU A 64 -1.93 -3.20 11.23
C LEU A 64 -2.29 -2.16 12.29
N LYS A 65 -3.23 -1.26 11.99
CA LYS A 65 -3.49 -0.03 12.77
C LYS A 65 -2.19 0.74 13.01
N LYS A 66 -1.47 1.01 11.91
CA LYS A 66 -0.15 1.64 11.93
C LYS A 66 -0.05 2.76 10.92
N HIS A 67 0.44 3.89 11.36
CA HIS A 67 0.82 4.99 10.49
C HIS A 67 2.02 4.61 9.61
N ILE A 68 1.95 4.91 8.31
CA ILE A 68 3.01 4.67 7.33
C ILE A 68 3.42 6.00 6.70
N MET A 69 4.72 6.30 6.69
CA MET A 69 5.30 7.43 5.98
C MET A 69 6.19 6.90 4.86
N ILE A 70 6.00 7.41 3.65
CA ILE A 70 6.70 6.98 2.44
C ILE A 70 7.45 8.19 1.88
N TYR A 71 8.77 8.09 1.84
CA TYR A 71 9.65 9.13 1.29
C TYR A 71 10.00 8.82 -0.15
N SER A 72 10.02 9.84 -1.01
CA SER A 72 10.38 9.69 -2.42
C SER A 72 11.37 10.79 -2.84
N GLY A 73 12.34 10.43 -3.67
CA GLY A 73 13.28 11.41 -4.23
C GLY A 73 12.71 12.22 -5.40
N SER A 74 11.58 11.79 -5.98
CA SER A 74 11.02 12.39 -7.21
C SER A 74 9.56 12.83 -7.07
N PHE A 75 8.91 12.49 -5.96
CA PHE A 75 7.51 12.78 -5.67
C PHE A 75 7.38 13.31 -4.24
N PRO A 76 6.30 14.02 -3.91
CA PRO A 76 6.02 14.39 -2.52
C PRO A 76 5.96 13.16 -1.61
N ASP A 77 6.31 13.36 -0.33
CA ASP A 77 6.15 12.33 0.68
C ASP A 77 4.67 11.97 0.84
N VAL A 78 4.40 10.68 1.06
CA VAL A 78 3.04 10.14 1.21
C VAL A 78 2.84 9.69 2.66
N GLU A 79 1.77 10.20 3.28
CA GLU A 79 1.38 9.87 4.65
C GLU A 79 0.07 9.07 4.65
N MET A 80 0.07 7.87 5.24
CA MET A 80 -1.09 6.98 5.33
C MET A 80 -1.36 6.58 6.79
N GLY A 81 -2.65 6.43 7.15
CA GLY A 81 -3.06 6.01 8.50
C GLY A 81 -2.74 7.03 9.58
N ARG A 82 -3.00 8.31 9.32
CA ARG A 82 -2.72 9.43 10.24
C ARG A 82 -3.44 9.25 11.58
N GLU A 83 -4.60 8.62 11.56
CA GLU A 83 -5.39 8.22 12.73
C GLU A 83 -4.67 7.22 13.66
N TYR A 84 -3.68 6.49 13.13
CA TYR A 84 -2.88 5.53 13.88
C TYR A 84 -1.52 6.09 14.31
N LYS A 85 -1.28 7.39 14.10
CA LYS A 85 -0.03 8.04 14.48
C LYS A 85 0.02 8.20 16.00
N SER A 86 0.91 7.45 16.65
CA SER A 86 1.18 7.61 18.08
C SER A 86 1.82 8.97 18.35
N LYS A 87 1.38 9.65 19.42
CA LYS A 87 2.06 10.84 19.95
C LYS A 87 3.35 10.48 20.69
N ASP A 88 3.44 9.24 21.17
CA ASP A 88 4.60 8.71 21.88
C ASP A 88 5.41 7.82 20.94
N SER A 89 6.37 8.42 20.24
CA SER A 89 7.34 7.74 19.35
C SER A 89 8.48 7.05 20.12
N ILE A 90 8.48 7.14 21.45
CA ILE A 90 9.59 6.74 22.33
C ILE A 90 9.51 5.26 22.74
N SER A 91 8.33 4.64 22.68
CA SER A 91 8.18 3.20 22.93
C SER A 91 8.06 2.48 21.58
N GLY A 92 8.97 1.56 21.27
CA GLY A 92 9.11 0.88 19.97
C GLY A 92 7.87 0.15 19.43
N SER A 93 6.76 0.12 20.20
CA SER A 93 5.45 -0.36 19.76
C SER A 93 4.55 0.73 19.17
N GLY A 94 4.94 2.01 19.17
CA GLY A 94 4.14 3.15 18.70
C GLY A 94 4.69 3.87 17.46
N SER A 95 5.86 3.48 16.96
CA SER A 95 6.50 4.17 15.85
C SER A 95 5.79 3.93 14.51
N SER A 96 5.78 4.96 13.68
CA SER A 96 5.40 4.89 12.26
C SER A 96 6.26 3.87 11.52
N ILE A 97 5.68 3.19 10.54
CA ILE A 97 6.45 2.45 9.54
C ILE A 97 7.01 3.48 8.55
N LEU A 98 8.32 3.45 8.33
CA LEU A 98 8.99 4.35 7.41
C LEU A 98 9.43 3.57 6.18
N LEU A 99 9.06 4.05 5.00
CA LEU A 99 9.40 3.45 3.71
C LEU A 99 10.09 4.48 2.83
N SER A 100 11.00 4.03 1.98
CA SER A 100 11.49 4.82 0.84
C SER A 100 11.00 4.20 -0.45
N TYR A 101 10.43 5.02 -1.33
CA TYR A 101 9.96 4.66 -2.65
C TYR A 101 11.00 5.00 -3.73
N HIS A 102 11.23 4.06 -4.63
CA HIS A 102 12.25 4.17 -5.67
C HIS A 102 11.70 3.66 -6.99
N ARG A 103 11.57 4.53 -7.99
CA ARG A 103 11.09 4.16 -9.33
C ARG A 103 12.16 3.57 -10.23
N HIS A 104 13.39 4.06 -10.11
CA HIS A 104 14.49 3.79 -11.06
C HIS A 104 15.74 3.19 -10.41
N ALA A 105 15.73 2.87 -9.10
CA ALA A 105 16.95 2.43 -8.42
C ALA A 105 17.38 0.99 -8.78
N PHE A 106 16.47 0.18 -9.31
CA PHE A 106 16.78 -1.14 -9.87
C PHE A 106 16.16 -1.27 -11.27
N GLY A 107 16.81 -2.03 -12.16
CA GLY A 107 16.30 -2.32 -13.51
C GLY A 107 14.98 -3.12 -13.55
N LEU A 108 14.39 -3.39 -12.38
CA LEU A 108 13.11 -4.08 -12.18
C LEU A 108 11.95 -3.12 -11.90
N GLY A 109 12.20 -1.80 -11.84
CA GLY A 109 11.17 -0.79 -11.66
C GLY A 109 10.91 -0.37 -10.20
N GLU A 110 9.65 -0.07 -9.90
CA GLU A 110 9.16 0.61 -8.69
C GLU A 110 9.20 -0.27 -7.45
N HIS A 111 9.90 0.13 -6.39
CA HIS A 111 10.00 -0.66 -5.16
C HIS A 111 10.03 0.18 -3.88
N TYR A 112 9.69 -0.48 -2.77
CA TYR A 112 9.75 0.08 -1.42
C TYR A 112 10.84 -0.61 -0.60
N ASN A 113 11.63 0.18 0.12
CA ASN A 113 12.57 -0.30 1.13
C ASN A 113 12.16 0.20 2.52
N SER A 114 12.41 -0.60 3.55
CA SER A 114 12.20 -0.19 4.94
C SER A 114 13.29 0.79 5.38
N LEU A 115 12.89 1.88 6.02
CA LEU A 115 13.80 2.81 6.67
C LEU A 115 13.78 2.54 8.18
N VAL A 116 14.98 2.44 8.74
CA VAL A 116 15.18 2.32 10.19
C VAL A 116 15.92 3.55 10.69
N PRO A 117 15.46 4.20 11.78
CA PRO A 117 16.20 5.29 12.37
C PRO A 117 17.62 4.85 12.71
N SER A 118 18.63 5.61 12.29
CA SER A 118 19.96 5.40 12.82
C SER A 118 19.96 5.85 14.28
N LEU A 119 20.49 5.00 15.17
CA LEU A 119 20.96 5.47 16.46
C LEU A 119 22.18 6.34 16.16
N ALA A 120 21.96 7.62 15.89
CA ALA A 120 23.04 8.57 15.80
C ALA A 120 23.84 8.49 17.11
N ARG A 121 25.14 8.18 16.98
CA ARG A 121 26.09 8.17 18.09
C ARG A 121 26.36 9.59 18.59
#